data_AF-A0A0G2IVT2-F1
#
_entry.id   AF-A0A0G2IVT2-F1
#
_cell.length_a   1.000
_cell.length_b   1.000
_cell.length_c   1.000
_cell.angle_alpha   90.00
_cell.angle_beta   90.00
_cell.angle_gamma   90.00
#
_symmetry.space_group_name_H-M   'P 1'
#
loop_
_entity.id
_entity.type
_entity.pdbx_description
1 polymer ?
#
loop_
_entity_poly.entity_id
_entity_poly.type
_entity_poly.pdbx_seq_one_letter_code
_entity_poly.pdbx_strand_id
1 'polypeptide(L)'
;MIITSDTAVAHLAAGMGHPTWLLLVKTPEWRWGREGESSFWYPSMRLFRQREQGNWPEVMERVATALEVFLSHPKGTNHQG
;
A
#
# COMPACT_ATOMS: atom_id res chain seq x y z
N MET A 1 2.13 7.47 -7.71
CA MET A 1 2.27 6.39 -6.71
C MET A 1 2.58 7.02 -5.37
N ILE A 2 1.96 6.56 -4.29
CA ILE A 2 2.24 7.01 -2.92
C ILE A 2 2.57 5.79 -2.06
N ILE A 3 3.63 5.84 -1.24
CA ILE A 3 3.97 4.81 -0.25
C ILE A 3 4.06 5.51 1.10
N THR A 4 3.25 5.11 2.08
CA THR A 4 3.15 5.83 3.36
C THR A 4 2.62 4.94 4.48
N SER A 5 2.62 5.45 5.71
CA SER A 5 1.91 4.89 6.86
C SER A 5 0.45 5.38 6.92
N ASP A 6 -0.33 4.83 7.85
CA ASP A 6 -1.73 5.19 8.08
C ASP A 6 -1.89 6.66 8.49
N THR A 7 -2.17 7.49 7.48
CA THR A 7 -2.26 8.94 7.57
C THR A 7 -3.33 9.46 6.61
N ALA A 8 -3.80 10.69 6.81
CA ALA A 8 -4.78 11.32 5.92
C ALA A 8 -4.35 11.32 4.43
N VAL A 9 -3.03 11.39 4.17
CA VAL A 9 -2.48 11.34 2.80
C VAL A 9 -2.77 10.00 2.13
N ALA A 10 -2.70 8.89 2.87
CA ALA A 10 -3.01 7.56 2.34
C ALA A 10 -4.47 7.47 1.86
N HIS A 11 -5.40 7.95 2.68
CA HIS A 11 -6.82 7.93 2.37
C HIS A 11 -7.15 8.84 1.18
N LEU A 12 -6.57 10.04 1.12
CA LEU A 12 -6.80 10.97 0.02
C LEU A 12 -6.29 10.39 -1.31
N ALA A 13 -5.04 9.94 -1.36
CA ALA A 13 -4.46 9.40 -2.58
C ALA A 13 -5.24 8.18 -3.09
N ALA A 14 -5.57 7.25 -2.19
CA ALA A 14 -6.31 6.04 -2.55
C ALA A 14 -7.75 6.34 -2.97
N GLY A 15 -8.41 7.30 -2.30
CA GLY A 15 -9.76 7.77 -2.67
C GLY A 15 -9.81 8.45 -4.04
N MET A 16 -8.71 9.06 -4.47
CA MET A 16 -8.53 9.60 -5.84
C MET A 16 -8.13 8.54 -6.87
N GLY A 17 -8.10 7.26 -6.50
CA GLY A 17 -7.72 6.18 -7.41
C GLY A 17 -6.23 6.08 -7.71
N HIS A 18 -5.37 6.87 -7.04
CA HIS A 18 -3.93 6.75 -7.23
C HIS A 18 -3.40 5.46 -6.60
N PRO A 19 -2.47 4.73 -7.27
CA PRO A 19 -1.77 3.61 -6.67
C PRO A 19 -1.14 4.02 -5.33
N THR A 20 -1.59 3.40 -4.25
CA THR A 20 -1.23 3.77 -2.88
C THR A 20 -0.83 2.53 -2.09
N TRP A 21 0.35 2.52 -1.51
CA TRP A 21 0.82 1.42 -0.67
C TRP A 21 0.88 1.85 0.78
N LEU A 22 0.25 1.07 1.65
CA LEU A 22 0.14 1.36 3.07
C LEU A 22 0.99 0.39 3.88
N LEU A 23 1.91 0.92 4.68
CA LEU A 23 2.74 0.14 5.58
C LEU A 23 2.04 0.03 6.94
N LEU A 24 1.79 -1.20 7.39
CA LEU A 24 1.01 -1.52 8.57
C LEU A 24 1.83 -2.32 9.59
N VAL A 25 1.62 -1.99 10.86
CA VAL A 25 2.10 -2.79 11.99
C VAL A 25 1.45 -4.18 12.00
N LYS A 26 2.04 -5.12 12.75
CA LYS A 26 1.58 -6.53 12.81
C LYS A 26 0.11 -6.67 13.21
N THR A 27 -0.32 -5.85 14.17
CA THR A 27 -1.72 -5.79 14.63
C THR A 27 -2.28 -4.42 14.25
N PRO A 28 -2.75 -4.25 13.01
CA PRO A 28 -3.32 -2.99 12.56
C PRO A 28 -4.71 -2.78 13.18
N GLU A 29 -5.26 -1.59 12.98
CA GLU A 29 -6.64 -1.31 13.35
C GLU A 29 -7.63 -2.14 12.50
N TRP A 30 -8.89 -2.19 12.92
CA TRP A 30 -9.89 -3.12 12.37
C TRP A 30 -10.28 -2.87 10.91
N ARG A 31 -10.22 -1.63 10.42
CA ARG A 31 -10.64 -1.25 9.04
C ARG A 31 -9.71 -1.84 8.00
N TRP A 32 -8.45 -2.09 8.36
CA TRP A 32 -7.48 -2.75 7.50
C TRP A 32 -7.63 -4.26 7.51
N GLY A 33 -8.38 -4.86 8.44
CA GLY A 33 -8.44 -6.32 8.59
C GLY A 33 -7.11 -6.94 9.00
N ARG A 34 -7.10 -8.27 9.19
CA ARG A 34 -5.94 -9.00 9.74
C ARG A 34 -5.09 -9.69 8.67
N GLU A 35 -5.65 -9.93 7.49
CA GLU A 35 -5.05 -10.76 6.44
C GLU A 35 -5.15 -10.09 5.08
N GLY A 36 -4.39 -10.61 4.12
CA GLY A 36 -4.37 -10.12 2.74
C GLY A 36 -3.63 -8.79 2.57
N GLU A 37 -3.42 -8.46 1.29
CA GLU A 37 -2.71 -7.25 0.84
C GLU A 37 -3.64 -6.25 0.13
N SER A 38 -4.95 -6.49 0.08
CA SER A 38 -5.94 -5.59 -0.52
C SER A 38 -6.73 -4.85 0.54
N SER A 39 -7.10 -3.60 0.27
CA SER A 39 -8.05 -2.86 1.10
C SER A 39 -9.48 -3.08 0.63
N PHE A 40 -10.41 -3.29 1.56
CA PHE A 40 -11.86 -3.32 1.28
C PHE A 40 -12.37 -1.96 0.77
N TRP A 41 -11.80 -0.87 1.30
CA TRP A 41 -12.27 0.49 1.05
C TRP A 41 -11.67 1.10 -0.22
N TYR A 42 -10.45 0.69 -0.58
CA TYR A 42 -9.68 1.33 -1.64
C TYR A 42 -9.10 0.29 -2.59
N PRO A 43 -9.73 0.05 -3.77
CA PRO A 43 -9.23 -0.90 -4.75
C PRO A 43 -7.84 -0.54 -5.32
N SER A 44 -7.48 0.75 -5.29
CA SER A 44 -6.16 1.27 -5.69
C SER A 44 -5.07 1.08 -4.63
N MET A 45 -5.44 0.58 -3.43
CA MET A 45 -4.53 0.45 -2.30
C MET A 45 -4.02 -0.98 -2.12
N ARG A 46 -2.71 -1.10 -1.86
CA ARG A 46 -2.06 -2.35 -1.42
C ARG A 46 -1.54 -2.20 0.01
N LEU A 47 -1.74 -3.22 0.83
CA LEU A 47 -1.38 -3.26 2.24
C LEU A 47 -0.13 -4.11 2.45
N PHE A 48 0.89 -3.54 3.08
CA PHE A 48 2.12 -4.23 3.47
C PHE A 48 2.16 -4.32 4.99
N ARG A 49 1.92 -5.52 5.52
CA ARG A 49 1.87 -5.77 6.96
C ARG A 49 3.18 -6.39 7.44
N GLN A 50 3.61 -5.95 8.61
CA GLN A 50 4.63 -6.65 9.37
C GLN A 50 4.17 -8.08 9.69
N ARG A 51 5.00 -9.07 9.35
CA ARG A 51 4.80 -10.46 9.80
C ARG A 51 5.18 -10.64 11.27
N GLU A 52 6.24 -9.94 11.66
CA GLU A 52 6.77 -9.91 13.02
C GLU A 52 6.79 -8.48 13.56
N GLN A 53 6.40 -8.30 14.81
CA GLN A 53 6.28 -6.98 15.41
C GLN A 53 7.67 -6.33 15.51
N GLY A 54 7.82 -5.14 14.95
CA GLY A 54 9.10 -4.40 14.96
C GLY A 54 10.05 -4.78 13.80
N ASN A 55 9.78 -5.84 13.05
CA ASN A 55 10.58 -6.21 11.89
C ASN A 55 10.19 -5.37 10.65
N TRP A 56 10.56 -4.10 10.67
CA TRP A 56 10.42 -3.19 9.53
C TRP A 56 11.35 -3.49 8.35
N PRO A 57 12.60 -4.00 8.55
CA PRO A 57 13.45 -4.37 7.43
C PRO A 57 12.77 -5.34 6.44
N GLU A 58 12.09 -6.38 6.93
CA GLU A 58 11.34 -7.34 6.10
C GLU A 58 10.24 -6.66 5.26
N VAL A 59 9.54 -5.69 5.85
CA VAL A 59 8.51 -4.91 5.15
C VAL A 59 9.14 -4.07 4.04
N MET A 60 10.26 -3.39 4.33
CA MET A 60 10.95 -2.53 3.37
C MET A 60 11.53 -3.34 2.20
N GLU A 61 12.07 -4.53 2.44
CA GLU A 61 12.52 -5.45 1.38
C GLU A 61 11.37 -5.83 0.44
N ARG A 62 10.22 -6.25 0.99
CA ARG A 62 9.03 -6.58 0.19
C ARG A 62 8.50 -5.39 -0.61
N VAL A 63 8.53 -4.20 -0.03
CA VAL A 63 8.14 -2.95 -0.70
C VAL A 63 9.10 -2.64 -1.85
N ALA A 64 10.42 -2.78 -1.63
CA ALA A 64 11.42 -2.55 -2.67
C ALA A 64 11.25 -3.52 -3.86
N THR A 65 11.13 -4.83 -3.59
CA THR A 65 10.87 -5.82 -4.65
C THR A 65 9.57 -5.54 -5.40
N ALA A 66 8.50 -5.20 -4.68
CA ALA A 66 7.24 -4.83 -5.32
C ALA A 66 7.39 -3.57 -6.19
N LEU A 67 8.17 -2.58 -5.73
CA LEU A 67 8.38 -1.31 -6.43
C LEU A 67 9.14 -1.53 -7.73
N GLU A 68 10.19 -2.36 -7.74
CA GLU A 68 10.91 -2.74 -8.94
C GLU A 68 9.96 -3.36 -9.99
N VAL A 69 9.11 -4.30 -9.56
CA VAL A 69 8.08 -4.89 -10.42
C VAL A 69 7.11 -3.84 -10.95
N PHE A 70 6.64 -2.92 -10.09
CA PHE A 70 5.74 -1.85 -10.52
C PHE A 70 6.39 -0.92 -11.55
N LEU A 71 7.66 -0.56 -11.36
CA LEU A 71 8.41 0.31 -12.27
C LEU A 71 8.72 -0.38 -13.61
N SER A 72 8.88 -1.69 -13.62
CA SER A 72 9.06 -2.47 -14.86
C SER A 72 7.81 -2.49 -15.75
N HIS A 73 6.63 -2.21 -15.18
CA HIS A 73 5.35 -2.17 -15.88
C HIS A 73 4.56 -0.91 -15.49
N PRO A 74 5.00 0.29 -15.92
CA PRO A 74 4.28 1.50 -15.60
C PRO A 74 2.89 1.42 -16.23
N LYS A 75 1.84 1.40 -15.40
CA LYS A 75 0.47 1.59 -15.89
C LYS A 75 0.40 2.94 -16.58
N GLY A 76 0.16 2.93 -17.89
CA GLY A 76 -0.06 4.11 -18.70
C GLY A 76 -1.17 4.98 -18.10
N THR A 77 -0.81 6.22 -17.79
CA THR A 77 -1.73 7.23 -17.28
C THR A 77 -2.66 7.67 -18.42
N ASN A 78 -3.78 6.99 -18.62
CA ASN A 78 -4.91 7.54 -19.39
C ASN A 78 -5.78 8.37 -18.46
N HIS A 79 -5.57 9.69 -18.49
CA HIS A 79 -6.59 10.67 -18.10
C HIS A 79 -6.90 11.53 -19.32
N GLN A 80 -7.87 11.09 -20.13
CA GLN A 80 -8.67 11.97 -20.97
C GLN A 80 -10.05 12.06 -20.33
N GLY A 81 -10.48 13.28 -20.06
CA GLY A 81 -11.78 13.66 -19.52
C GLY A 81 -11.83 15.18 -19.41
#